data_AF-A0A0G1J7L5-F1
#
_entry.id   AF-A0A0G1J7L5-F1
#
_cell.length_a   1.000
_cell.length_b   1.000
_cell.length_c   1.000
_cell.angle_alpha   90.00
_cell.angle_beta   90.00
_cell.angle_gamma   90.00
#
_symmetry.space_group_name_H-M   'P 1'
#
loop_
_entity.id
_entity.type
_entity.pdbx_description
1 polymer ?
#
loop_
_entity_poly.entity_id
_entity_poly.type
_entity_poly.pdbx_seq_one_letter_code
_entity_poly.pdbx_strand_id
1 'polypeptide(L)'
;DSIFVIIAEEFGFIGGAAVILGLVGLCLASLNIAAKTTDRFDKLLSSGVSLLFLTQIFVNLSAMTALMPLTGVPLPFISYGGSSLVTNFLSLGLLANVAKKL
;
A
#
# COMPACT_ATOMS: atom_id res chain seq x y z
N ASP A 1 -10.29 -5.22 9.04
CA ASP A 1 -10.10 -4.16 10.03
C ASP A 1 -10.76 -2.90 9.49
N SER A 2 -11.67 -2.31 10.26
CA SER A 2 -12.55 -1.23 9.80
C SER A 2 -11.97 0.17 10.05
N ILE A 3 -10.68 0.29 10.33
CA ILE A 3 -10.02 1.58 10.61
C ILE A 3 -10.22 2.59 9.48
N PHE A 4 -10.18 2.17 8.21
CA PHE A 4 -10.47 3.08 7.10
C PHE A 4 -11.90 3.65 7.17
N VAL A 5 -12.88 2.83 7.53
CA VAL A 5 -14.27 3.25 7.67
C VAL A 5 -14.39 4.26 8.82
N ILE A 6 -13.75 4.00 9.95
CA ILE A 6 -13.73 4.91 11.11
C ILE A 6 -13.11 6.26 10.71
N ILE A 7 -11.99 6.26 9.99
CA ILE A 7 -11.37 7.50 9.50
C ILE A 7 -12.31 8.26 8.56
N ALA A 8 -12.99 7.55 7.65
CA ALA A 8 -13.94 8.17 6.72
C ALA A 8 -15.21 8.69 7.41
N GLU A 9 -15.62 8.08 8.52
CA GLU A 9 -16.76 8.51 9.33
C GLU A 9 -16.44 9.77 10.13
N GLU A 10 -15.27 9.82 10.78
CA GLU A 10 -14.83 10.94 11.63
C GLU A 10 -14.39 12.17 10.82
N PHE A 11 -13.63 11.96 9.75
CA PHE A 11 -13.04 13.04 8.94
C PHE A 11 -13.77 13.26 7.61
N GLY A 12 -14.88 12.55 7.39
CA GLY A 12 -15.68 12.62 6.18
C GLY A 12 -14.91 12.25 4.91
N PHE A 13 -15.43 12.74 3.79
CA PHE A 13 -14.84 12.50 2.46
C PHE A 13 -13.39 12.98 2.35
N ILE A 14 -13.04 14.10 2.99
CA ILE A 14 -11.69 14.68 2.91
C ILE A 14 -10.67 13.73 3.55
N GLY A 15 -10.97 13.19 4.75
CA GLY A 15 -10.08 12.24 5.41
C GLY A 15 -9.92 10.94 4.63
N GLY A 16 -11.03 10.36 4.17
CA GLY A 16 -11.00 9.14 3.34
C GLY A 16 -10.21 9.34 2.05
N ALA A 17 -10.43 10.46 1.34
CA ALA A 17 -9.71 10.80 0.12
C ALA A 17 -8.21 11.01 0.38
N ALA A 18 -7.83 11.70 1.46
CA ALA A 18 -6.43 11.92 1.81
C ALA A 18 -5.68 10.60 2.05
N VAL A 19 -6.29 9.64 2.75
CA VAL A 19 -5.70 8.30 2.97
C VAL A 19 -5.53 7.56 1.65
N ILE A 20 -6.58 7.52 0.82
CA ILE A 20 -6.53 6.83 -0.49
C ILE A 20 -5.44 7.46 -1.37
N LEU A 21 -5.39 8.79 -1.45
CA LEU A 21 -4.39 9.50 -2.26
C LEU A 21 -2.97 9.26 -1.76
N GLY A 22 -2.74 9.22 -0.45
CA GLY A 22 -1.44 8.87 0.12
C GLY A 22 -0.99 7.46 -0.26
N LEU A 23 -1.89 6.48 -0.17
CA LEU A 23 -1.63 5.08 -0.51
C LEU A 23 -1.42 4.87 -2.02
N VAL A 24 -2.21 5.55 -2.86
CA VAL A 24 -2.01 5.57 -4.32
C VAL A 24 -0.68 6.25 -4.65
N GLY A 25 -0.35 7.37 -4.01
CA GLY A 25 0.93 8.05 -4.16
C GLY A 25 2.12 7.14 -3.84
N LEU A 26 2.01 6.30 -2.80
CA LEU A 26 3.00 5.28 -2.49
C LEU A 26 3.14 4.23 -3.60
N CYS A 27 2.02 3.75 -4.16
CA CYS A 27 2.04 2.81 -5.28
C CYS A 27 2.70 3.44 -6.51
N LEU A 28 2.37 4.69 -6.84
CA LEU A 28 2.98 5.42 -7.95
C LEU A 28 4.48 5.65 -7.73
N ALA A 29 4.90 5.98 -6.51
CA ALA A 29 6.30 6.14 -6.18
C ALA A 29 7.09 4.83 -6.35
N SER A 30 6.54 3.70 -5.89
CA SER A 30 7.16 2.38 -6.08
C SER A 30 7.24 1.96 -7.55
N LEU A 31 6.21 2.23 -8.35
CA LEU A 31 6.26 2.02 -9.81
C LEU A 31 7.29 2.92 -10.49
N ASN A 32 7.42 4.16 -10.05
CA ASN A 32 8.42 5.09 -10.60
C ASN A 32 9.86 4.59 -10.31
N ILE A 33 10.12 4.04 -9.12
CA ILE A 33 11.39 3.39 -8.81
C ILE A 33 11.65 2.21 -9.76
N ALA A 34 10.62 1.37 -9.98
CA ALA A 34 10.71 0.25 -10.92
C ALA A 34 10.97 0.69 -12.38
N ALA A 35 10.41 1.82 -12.80
CA ALA A 35 10.61 2.37 -14.14
C ALA A 35 12.02 2.94 -14.36
N LYS A 36 12.63 3.50 -13.30
CA LYS A 36 13.94 4.18 -13.37
C LYS A 36 15.13 3.25 -13.22
N THR A 37 14.98 2.13 -12.51
CA THR A 37 16.10 1.20 -12.30
C THR A 37 16.49 0.49 -13.60
N THR A 38 17.77 0.17 -13.77
CA THR A 38 18.31 -0.49 -14.97
C THR A 38 18.45 -1.99 -14.78
N ASP A 39 18.73 -2.44 -13.55
CA ASP A 39 18.90 -3.85 -13.21
C ASP A 39 17.57 -4.61 -13.21
N ARG A 40 17.57 -5.82 -13.80
CA ARG A 40 16.35 -6.63 -13.97
C ARG A 40 15.76 -7.09 -12.63
N PHE A 41 16.62 -7.43 -11.66
CA PHE A 41 16.18 -7.87 -10.34
C PHE A 41 15.55 -6.70 -9.59
N ASP A 42 16.19 -5.53 -9.59
CA ASP A 42 15.66 -4.34 -8.94
C ASP A 42 14.31 -3.88 -9.56
N LYS A 43 14.13 -4.03 -10.88
CA LYS A 43 12.82 -3.81 -11.55
C LYS A 43 11.75 -4.77 -11.04
N LEU A 44 12.04 -6.08 -11.07
CA LEU A 44 11.11 -7.12 -10.64
C LEU A 44 10.74 -6.95 -9.16
N LEU A 45 11.72 -6.68 -8.30
CA LEU A 45 11.51 -6.45 -6.88
C LEU A 45 10.59 -5.24 -6.64
N SER A 46 10.91 -4.10 -7.25
CA SER A 46 10.14 -2.87 -7.04
C SER A 46 8.71 -2.97 -7.58
N SER A 47 8.54 -3.59 -8.75
CA SER A 47 7.21 -3.84 -9.33
C SER A 47 6.39 -4.84 -8.50
N GLY A 48 7.02 -5.89 -7.99
CA GLY A 48 6.39 -6.87 -7.10
C GLY A 48 5.94 -6.26 -5.77
N VAL A 49 6.78 -5.43 -5.14
CA VAL A 49 6.38 -4.70 -3.93
C VAL A 49 5.23 -3.73 -4.20
N SER A 50 5.26 -3.02 -5.34
CA SER A 50 4.15 -2.16 -5.74
C SER A 50 2.84 -2.94 -5.89
N LEU A 51 2.89 -4.09 -6.55
CA LEU A 51 1.74 -4.98 -6.71
C LEU A 51 1.23 -5.52 -5.36
N LEU A 52 2.12 -5.83 -4.42
CA LEU A 52 1.74 -6.25 -3.07
C LEU A 52 0.94 -5.16 -2.35
N PHE A 53 1.41 -3.91 -2.38
CA PHE A 53 0.66 -2.79 -1.78
C PHE A 53 -0.66 -2.54 -2.50
N LEU A 54 -0.66 -2.50 -3.84
CA LEU A 54 -1.87 -2.29 -4.64
C LEU A 54 -2.94 -3.34 -4.32
N THR A 55 -2.55 -4.60 -4.23
CA THR A 55 -3.46 -5.70 -3.92
C THR A 55 -4.03 -5.57 -2.51
N GLN A 56 -3.19 -5.27 -1.51
CA GLN A 56 -3.66 -5.07 -0.14
C GLN A 56 -4.67 -3.90 -0.04
N ILE A 57 -4.37 -2.77 -0.69
CA ILE A 57 -5.23 -1.59 -0.73
C ILE A 57 -6.56 -1.92 -1.42
N PHE A 58 -6.49 -2.50 -2.63
CA PHE A 58 -7.67 -2.82 -3.43
C PHE A 58 -8.59 -3.80 -2.72
N VAL A 59 -8.04 -4.90 -2.19
CA VAL A 59 -8.81 -5.92 -1.48
C VAL A 59 -9.43 -5.36 -0.21
N ASN A 60 -8.70 -4.58 0.57
CA ASN A 60 -9.22 -3.99 1.80
C ASN A 60 -10.37 -3.01 1.51
N LEU A 61 -10.18 -2.05 0.58
CA LEU A 61 -11.21 -1.07 0.23
C LEU A 61 -12.44 -1.73 -0.40
N SER A 62 -12.26 -2.74 -1.26
CA SER A 62 -13.37 -3.50 -1.85
C SER A 62 -14.17 -4.25 -0.78
N ALA A 63 -13.49 -4.77 0.24
CA ALA A 63 -14.15 -5.43 1.37
C ALA A 63 -14.93 -4.44 2.25
N MET A 64 -14.40 -3.23 2.46
CA MET A 64 -15.09 -2.18 3.25
C MET A 64 -16.30 -1.59 2.53
N THR A 65 -16.31 -1.61 1.20
CA THR A 65 -17.41 -1.11 0.36
C THR A 65 -18.42 -2.20 -0.01
N ALA A 66 -18.33 -3.38 0.60
CA ALA A 66 -19.17 -4.55 0.34
C ALA A 66 -19.15 -5.05 -1.13
N LEU A 67 -18.13 -4.68 -1.90
CA LEU A 67 -17.89 -5.20 -3.26
C LEU A 67 -17.28 -6.60 -3.23
N MET A 68 -16.55 -6.93 -2.16
CA MET A 68 -15.93 -8.24 -1.94
C MET A 68 -16.18 -8.71 -0.49
N PRO A 69 -16.12 -10.02 -0.21
CA PRO A 69 -16.21 -10.50 1.17
C PRO A 69 -15.04 -9.99 2.02
N LEU A 70 -15.25 -9.91 3.34
CA LEU A 70 -14.20 -9.55 4.30
C LEU A 70 -13.10 -10.63 4.30
N THR A 71 -11.92 -10.27 3.78
CA THR A 71 -10.78 -11.17 3.63
C THR A 71 -9.77 -11.12 4.79
N GLY A 72 -9.92 -10.16 5.70
CA GLY A 72 -8.97 -9.94 6.79
C GLY A 72 -7.63 -9.32 6.37
N VAL A 73 -7.48 -8.94 5.09
CA VAL A 73 -6.27 -8.27 4.60
C VAL A 73 -6.18 -6.85 5.19
N PRO A 74 -5.11 -6.50 5.92
CA PRO A 74 -4.95 -5.18 6.52
C PRO A 74 -4.61 -4.12 5.46
N LEU A 75 -5.05 -2.88 5.70
CA LEU A 75 -4.66 -1.73 4.89
C LEU A 75 -3.21 -1.36 5.23
N PRO A 76 -2.30 -1.23 4.24
CA PRO A 76 -0.90 -0.93 4.50
C PRO A 76 -0.73 0.32 5.36
N PHE A 77 0.10 0.24 6.41
CA PHE A 77 0.47 1.31 7.35
C PHE A 77 -0.66 1.91 8.21
N ILE A 78 -1.92 1.61 7.93
CA ILE A 78 -3.09 2.16 8.63
C ILE A 78 -3.73 1.13 9.55
N SER A 79 -3.89 -0.11 9.09
CA SER A 79 -4.58 -1.15 9.86
C SER A 79 -3.73 -1.71 11.00
N TYR A 80 -4.40 -2.13 12.08
CA TYR A 80 -3.75 -2.79 13.20
C TYR A 80 -3.45 -4.26 12.87
N GLY A 81 -2.18 -4.55 12.59
CA GLY A 81 -1.68 -5.91 12.42
C GLY A 81 -0.17 -5.94 12.56
N GLY A 82 0.34 -6.33 13.72
CA GLY A 82 1.78 -6.23 14.05
C GLY A 82 2.69 -6.87 12.99
N SER A 83 2.39 -8.11 12.58
CA SER A 83 3.17 -8.80 11.53
C SER A 83 3.07 -8.10 10.18
N SER A 84 1.87 -7.66 9.77
CA SER A 84 1.67 -6.93 8.52
C SER A 84 2.42 -5.59 8.50
N LEU A 85 2.40 -4.86 9.62
CA LEU A 85 3.12 -3.61 9.76
C LEU A 85 4.63 -3.83 9.61
N VAL A 86 5.20 -4.85 10.27
CA VAL A 86 6.61 -5.24 10.10
C VAL A 86 6.92 -5.59 8.65
N THR A 87 6.09 -6.42 7.99
CA THR A 87 6.29 -6.79 6.58
C THR A 87 6.23 -5.56 5.66
N ASN A 88 5.27 -4.66 5.89
CA ASN A 88 5.09 -3.45 5.09
C ASN A 88 6.29 -2.49 5.23
N PHE A 89 6.83 -2.31 6.44
CA PHE A 89 8.07 -1.53 6.64
C PHE A 89 9.29 -2.21 6.01
N LEU A 90 9.36 -3.54 6.03
CA LEU A 90 10.45 -4.28 5.39
C LEU A 90 10.39 -4.13 3.86
N SER A 91 9.20 -4.21 3.27
CA SER A 91 8.95 -3.91 1.86
C SER A 91 9.32 -2.48 1.49
N LEU A 92 9.01 -1.49 2.34
CA LEU A 92 9.47 -0.11 2.16
C LEU A 92 11.00 0.00 2.21
N GLY A 93 11.65 -0.69 3.15
CA GLY A 93 13.12 -0.71 3.26
C GLY A 93 13.79 -1.27 2.00
N LEU A 94 13.20 -2.32 1.39
CA LEU A 94 13.66 -2.87 0.12
C LEU A 94 13.52 -1.85 -1.02
N LEU A 95 12.36 -1.19 -1.15
CA LEU A 95 12.15 -0.12 -2.13
C LEU A 95 13.13 1.04 -1.94
N ALA A 96 13.38 1.45 -0.69
CA ALA A 96 14.33 2.51 -0.37
C ALA A 96 15.77 2.12 -0.73
N ASN A 97 16.15 0.86 -0.55
CA ASN A 97 17.45 0.36 -0.97
C ASN A 97 17.62 0.43 -2.50
N VAL A 98 16.60 0.02 -3.26
CA VAL A 98 16.62 0.13 -4.73
C VAL A 98 16.65 1.59 -5.15
N ALA A 99 15.81 2.44 -4.56
CA ALA A 99 15.75 3.86 -4.87
C ALA A 99 17.07 4.58 -4.64
N LYS A 100 17.86 4.16 -3.64
CA LYS A 100 19.20 4.69 -3.37
C LYS A 100 20.22 4.39 -4.49
N LYS A 101 19.99 3.36 -5.29
CA LYS A 101 20.86 2.97 -6.41
C LYS A 101 20.55 3.70 -7.73
N LEU A 102 19.43 4.42 -7.79
CA LEU A 102 19.02 5.23 -8.95
C LEU A 102 19.89 6.49 -9.09
#